data_AF-Q556M8-F1
#
_entry.id   AF-Q556M8-F1
#
_cell.length_a   1.000
_cell.length_b   1.000
_cell.length_c   1.000
_cell.angle_alpha   90.00
_cell.angle_beta   90.00
_cell.angle_gamma   90.00
#
_symmetry.space_group_name_H-M   'P 1'
#
loop_
_entity.id
_entity.type
_entity.pdbx_description
1 polymer ?
#
loop_
_entity_poly.entity_id
_entity_poly.type
_entity_poly.pdbx_seq_one_letter_code
_entity_poly.pdbx_strand_id
1 'polypeptide(L)'
;MENYLFRDANSEELKEIEGLKPIKKLENILKDIGAPNKQITTLENYKNYLKEDALSKKSWGLESFNQPNQTDDDLFKETVLIEGGDNTKHVYCFIDAYTANPVTIKVTRPDANSLQPLTNVELLAIYSKAFQFIYEEEEKEVGNPGHIQGMLNRGVSHGRYGIWGHDLSDLVYNGFSDVLIYKDFIFCEFRVDS
;
A
#
# COMPACT_ATOMS: atom_id res chain seq x y z
N MET A 1 -0.06 -4.51 13.85
CA MET A 1 0.76 -3.51 13.12
C MET A 1 1.06 -2.27 13.98
N GLU A 2 0.93 -2.36 15.29
CA GLU A 2 0.82 -1.17 16.18
C GLU A 2 2.11 -0.39 16.39
N ASN A 3 3.27 -0.99 16.11
CA ASN A 3 4.59 -0.38 16.39
C ASN A 3 5.28 0.21 15.16
N TYR A 4 4.54 0.33 14.05
CA TYR A 4 5.04 0.97 12.84
C TYR A 4 4.96 2.48 12.99
N LEU A 5 6.02 3.19 12.61
CA LEU A 5 6.05 4.65 12.67
C LEU A 5 5.92 5.22 11.26
N PHE A 6 4.89 6.03 11.04
CA PHE A 6 4.59 6.68 9.77
C PHE A 6 4.91 8.17 9.85
N ARG A 7 5.55 8.71 8.81
CA ARG A 7 5.75 10.14 8.63
C ARG A 7 6.02 10.48 7.17
N ASP A 8 5.93 11.75 6.82
CA ASP A 8 6.45 12.26 5.56
C ASP A 8 7.97 11.98 5.45
N ALA A 9 8.41 11.49 4.29
CA ALA A 9 9.82 11.47 3.93
C ALA A 9 10.30 12.91 3.72
N ASN A 10 11.49 13.24 4.23
CA ASN A 10 12.04 14.57 4.06
C ASN A 10 12.80 14.71 2.72
N SER A 11 13.17 15.95 2.36
CA SER A 11 13.83 16.23 1.09
C SER A 11 15.20 15.57 0.96
N GLU A 12 15.94 15.41 2.05
CA GLU A 12 17.24 14.73 2.07
C GLU A 12 17.08 13.23 1.75
N GLU A 13 16.09 12.58 2.36
CA GLU A 13 15.76 11.16 2.14
C GLU A 13 15.35 10.90 0.69
N LEU A 14 14.51 11.77 0.11
CA LEU A 14 14.08 11.64 -1.29
C LEU A 14 15.26 11.78 -2.26
N LYS A 15 16.15 12.76 -2.05
CA LYS A 15 17.36 12.95 -2.86
C LYS A 15 18.30 11.75 -2.77
N GLU A 16 18.42 11.15 -1.58
CA GLU A 16 19.20 9.94 -1.40
C GLU A 16 18.63 8.79 -2.24
N ILE A 17 17.32 8.57 -2.19
CA ILE A 17 16.65 7.51 -2.96
C ILE A 17 16.84 7.71 -4.47
N GLU A 18 16.66 8.93 -4.99
CA GLU A 18 16.83 9.26 -6.41
C GLU A 18 18.24 8.99 -6.93
N GLY A 19 19.26 9.13 -6.07
CA GLY A 19 20.66 8.90 -6.43
C GLY A 19 21.10 7.43 -6.38
N LEU A 20 20.27 6.53 -5.86
CA LEU A 20 20.60 5.13 -5.66
C LEU A 20 20.09 4.24 -6.79
N LYS A 21 20.81 3.14 -7.05
CA LYS A 21 20.35 2.08 -7.96
C LYS A 21 19.73 0.94 -7.16
N PRO A 22 18.49 0.52 -7.47
CA PRO A 22 17.88 -0.62 -6.79
C PRO A 22 18.65 -1.91 -7.10
N ILE A 23 18.72 -2.80 -6.11
CA ILE A 23 19.27 -4.15 -6.24
C ILE A 23 18.34 -5.00 -7.12
N LYS A 24 17.03 -4.84 -6.91
CA LYS A 24 15.99 -5.59 -7.61
C LYS A 24 14.79 -4.68 -7.84
N LYS A 25 14.16 -4.84 -9.00
CA LYS A 25 12.83 -4.31 -9.29
C LYS A 25 11.85 -5.47 -9.37
N LEU A 26 10.71 -5.33 -8.72
CA LEU A 26 9.56 -6.22 -8.84
C LEU A 26 8.37 -5.41 -9.32
N GLU A 27 7.51 -6.03 -10.11
CA GLU A 27 6.30 -5.41 -10.65
C GLU A 27 5.13 -6.37 -10.41
N ASN A 28 3.95 -5.81 -10.13
CA ASN A 28 2.68 -6.55 -10.02
C ASN A 28 2.79 -7.76 -9.07
N ILE A 29 3.37 -7.54 -7.88
CA ILE A 29 3.71 -8.59 -6.91
C ILE A 29 2.50 -9.25 -6.23
N LEU A 30 1.32 -8.68 -6.45
CA LEU A 30 0.02 -9.17 -6.00
C LEU A 30 -0.98 -8.99 -7.13
N LYS A 31 -2.02 -9.84 -7.14
CA LYS A 31 -3.18 -9.68 -8.02
C LYS A 31 -3.98 -8.43 -7.61
N ASP A 32 -5.03 -8.13 -8.37
CA ASP A 32 -6.03 -7.14 -7.98
C ASP A 32 -6.79 -7.66 -6.75
N ILE A 33 -6.21 -7.54 -5.56
CA ILE A 33 -6.83 -7.91 -4.29
C ILE A 33 -6.53 -6.86 -3.23
N GLY A 34 -7.46 -6.70 -2.32
CA GLY A 34 -7.34 -5.80 -1.20
C GLY A 34 -7.78 -4.37 -1.51
N ALA A 35 -7.80 -3.56 -0.46
CA ALA A 35 -8.19 -2.15 -0.53
C ALA A 35 -7.49 -1.33 0.57
N PRO A 36 -7.13 -0.06 0.31
CA PRO A 36 -6.49 0.79 1.31
C PRO A 36 -7.36 1.09 2.54
N ASN A 37 -8.70 1.07 2.43
CA ASN A 37 -9.62 1.35 3.54
C ASN A 37 -9.70 0.26 4.62
N LYS A 38 -9.05 -0.88 4.41
CA LYS A 38 -9.28 -2.05 5.27
C LYS A 38 -8.59 -1.89 6.61
N GLN A 39 -9.34 -2.12 7.68
CA GLN A 39 -8.83 -2.05 9.04
C GLN A 39 -7.82 -3.17 9.29
N ILE A 40 -6.55 -2.81 9.45
CA ILE A 40 -5.46 -3.75 9.71
C ILE A 40 -5.08 -3.69 11.20
N THR A 41 -5.63 -4.61 11.98
CA THR A 41 -5.28 -4.78 13.41
C THR A 41 -4.02 -5.64 13.55
N THR A 42 -4.03 -6.82 12.93
CA THR A 42 -2.90 -7.74 12.84
C THR A 42 -2.61 -8.10 11.38
N LEU A 43 -1.38 -8.55 11.11
CA LEU A 43 -1.03 -9.03 9.78
C LEU A 43 -1.88 -10.25 9.41
N GLU A 44 -2.13 -11.15 10.36
CA GLU A 44 -2.96 -12.35 10.15
C GLU A 44 -4.40 -12.02 9.74
N ASN A 45 -5.02 -11.03 10.38
CA ASN A 45 -6.35 -10.56 9.99
C ASN A 45 -6.35 -10.05 8.54
N TYR A 46 -5.31 -9.28 8.17
CA TYR A 46 -5.19 -8.79 6.80
C TYR A 46 -4.98 -9.93 5.78
N LYS A 47 -4.20 -10.96 6.11
CA LYS A 47 -4.05 -12.16 5.28
C LYS A 47 -5.40 -12.84 5.01
N ASN A 48 -6.20 -13.02 6.07
CA ASN A 48 -7.54 -13.62 5.94
C ASN A 48 -8.46 -12.78 5.06
N TYR A 49 -8.47 -11.46 5.25
CA TYR A 49 -9.22 -10.55 4.38
C TYR A 49 -8.79 -10.67 2.91
N LEU A 50 -7.49 -10.66 2.61
CA LEU A 50 -7.01 -10.77 1.24
C LEU A 50 -7.40 -12.11 0.61
N LYS A 51 -7.40 -13.20 1.39
CA LYS A 51 -7.87 -14.51 0.93
C LYS A 51 -9.36 -14.50 0.61
N GLU A 52 -10.19 -13.91 1.47
CA GLU A 52 -11.64 -13.78 1.23
C GLU A 52 -11.93 -12.91 0.00
N ASP A 53 -11.21 -11.80 -0.17
CA ASP A 53 -11.33 -10.92 -1.33
C ASP A 53 -10.97 -11.65 -2.63
N ALA A 54 -9.87 -12.40 -2.62
CA ALA A 54 -9.45 -13.21 -3.76
C ALA A 54 -10.47 -14.28 -4.15
N LEU A 55 -11.07 -14.97 -3.16
CA LEU A 55 -12.12 -15.97 -3.39
C LEU A 55 -13.41 -15.33 -3.92
N SER A 56 -13.79 -14.16 -3.40
CA SER A 56 -14.94 -13.39 -3.89
C SER A 56 -14.75 -13.02 -5.37
N LYS A 57 -13.59 -12.46 -5.72
CA LYS A 57 -13.26 -12.09 -7.10
C LYS A 57 -13.25 -13.28 -8.06
N LYS A 58 -12.70 -14.42 -7.62
CA LYS A 58 -12.80 -15.68 -8.37
C LYS A 58 -14.26 -16.10 -8.62
N SER A 59 -15.11 -15.98 -7.60
CA SER A 59 -16.54 -16.35 -7.71
C SER A 59 -17.32 -15.47 -8.70
N TRP A 60 -16.91 -14.21 -8.88
CA TRP A 60 -17.49 -13.29 -9.85
C TRP A 60 -16.98 -13.52 -11.28
N GLY A 61 -16.03 -14.45 -11.46
CA GLY A 61 -15.51 -14.80 -12.77
C GLY A 61 -14.57 -13.76 -13.36
N LEU A 62 -13.89 -12.95 -12.52
CA LEU A 62 -12.83 -12.06 -12.99
C LEU A 62 -11.73 -12.87 -13.68
N GLU A 63 -11.38 -12.47 -14.91
CA GLU A 63 -10.45 -13.23 -15.76
C GLU A 63 -9.08 -13.44 -15.10
N SER A 64 -8.60 -12.47 -14.30
CA SER A 64 -7.35 -12.56 -13.55
C SER A 64 -7.30 -13.73 -12.54
N PHE A 65 -8.46 -14.31 -12.19
CA PHE A 65 -8.61 -15.43 -11.24
C PHE A 65 -9.05 -16.75 -11.90
N ASN A 66 -9.29 -16.76 -13.21
CA ASN A 66 -9.82 -17.92 -13.95
C ASN A 66 -8.74 -18.70 -14.72
N GLN A 67 -7.50 -18.69 -14.26
CA GLN A 67 -6.44 -19.40 -14.97
C GLN A 67 -6.57 -20.94 -14.80
N PRO A 68 -6.37 -21.72 -15.88
CA PRO A 68 -6.36 -23.17 -15.80
C PRO A 68 -5.32 -23.65 -14.79
N ASN A 69 -5.70 -24.58 -13.91
CA ASN A 69 -4.88 -25.14 -12.84
C ASN A 69 -4.54 -24.20 -11.68
N GLN A 70 -5.11 -22.99 -11.61
CA GLN A 70 -4.93 -22.12 -10.46
C GLN A 70 -5.68 -22.68 -9.24
N THR A 71 -4.94 -23.05 -8.21
CA THR A 71 -5.52 -23.47 -6.92
C THR A 71 -5.95 -22.25 -6.10
N ASP A 72 -6.79 -22.46 -5.08
CA ASP A 72 -7.17 -21.37 -4.18
C ASP A 72 -5.95 -20.81 -3.42
N ASP A 73 -4.93 -21.64 -3.17
CA ASP A 73 -3.67 -21.22 -2.56
C ASP A 73 -2.86 -20.31 -3.51
N ASP A 74 -2.99 -20.47 -4.83
CA ASP A 74 -2.34 -19.59 -5.81
C ASP A 74 -3.03 -18.22 -5.94
N LEU A 75 -4.27 -18.07 -5.44
CA LEU A 75 -4.95 -16.77 -5.41
C LEU A 75 -4.29 -15.83 -4.40
N PHE A 76 -3.66 -16.40 -3.37
CA PHE A 76 -3.04 -15.70 -2.27
C PHE A 76 -1.70 -16.38 -1.92
N LYS A 77 -0.65 -16.05 -2.69
CA LYS A 77 0.71 -16.53 -2.40
C LYS A 77 1.54 -15.49 -1.68
N GLU A 78 1.71 -15.69 -0.38
CA GLU A 78 2.68 -14.92 0.39
C GLU A 78 4.11 -15.28 -0.04
N THR A 79 4.90 -14.26 -0.38
CA THR A 79 6.26 -14.43 -0.88
C THR A 79 7.19 -13.48 -0.14
N VAL A 80 8.33 -14.00 0.31
CA VAL A 80 9.41 -13.20 0.89
C VAL A 80 10.07 -12.36 -0.20
N LEU A 81 10.22 -11.06 0.03
CA LEU A 81 10.72 -10.12 -0.98
C LEU A 81 12.25 -10.16 -1.14
N ILE A 82 12.97 -10.45 -0.04
CA ILE A 82 14.43 -10.49 0.03
C ILE A 82 14.87 -11.86 0.56
N GLU A 83 15.49 -12.66 -0.30
CA GLU A 83 16.02 -13.97 0.07
C GLU A 83 17.34 -13.84 0.85
N GLY A 84 17.54 -14.67 1.89
CA GLY A 84 18.82 -14.77 2.60
C GLY A 84 18.97 -13.89 3.86
N GLY A 85 17.94 -13.12 4.22
CA GLY A 85 17.92 -12.28 5.42
C GLY A 85 17.41 -10.87 5.10
N ASP A 86 16.70 -10.26 6.04
CA ASP A 86 16.03 -8.97 5.85
C ASP A 86 16.51 -7.94 6.87
N ASN A 87 17.26 -6.95 6.39
CA ASN A 87 17.64 -5.78 7.16
C ASN A 87 16.80 -4.55 6.79
N THR A 88 15.68 -4.72 6.08
CA THR A 88 14.79 -3.62 5.68
C THR A 88 14.21 -2.98 6.92
N LYS A 89 14.75 -1.81 7.29
CA LYS A 89 14.26 -1.02 8.43
C LYS A 89 13.17 -0.05 8.00
N HIS A 90 13.24 0.40 6.75
CA HIS A 90 12.37 1.42 6.22
C HIS A 90 11.67 0.96 4.95
N VAL A 91 10.41 1.35 4.82
CA VAL A 91 9.63 1.28 3.59
C VAL A 91 9.20 2.69 3.23
N TYR A 92 9.39 3.08 1.98
CA TYR A 92 8.95 4.37 1.44
C TYR A 92 7.78 4.11 0.50
N CYS A 93 6.60 4.59 0.88
CA CYS A 93 5.36 4.41 0.13
C CYS A 93 5.07 5.68 -0.66
N PHE A 94 5.26 5.65 -1.98
CA PHE A 94 4.92 6.77 -2.86
C PHE A 94 3.45 6.71 -3.25
N ILE A 95 2.71 7.79 -3.00
CA ILE A 95 1.28 7.91 -3.24
C ILE A 95 1.03 9.20 -4.02
N ASP A 96 0.62 9.05 -5.28
CA ASP A 96 0.21 10.14 -6.18
C ASP A 96 -1.26 10.04 -6.63
N ALA A 97 -1.86 8.85 -6.50
CA ALA A 97 -3.25 8.63 -6.83
C ALA A 97 -4.16 9.46 -5.91
N TYR A 98 -5.02 10.27 -6.54
CA TYR A 98 -6.04 11.08 -5.86
C TYR A 98 -5.49 12.11 -4.86
N THR A 99 -4.21 12.47 -4.99
CA THR A 99 -3.58 13.58 -4.27
C THR A 99 -3.23 14.69 -5.26
N ALA A 100 -3.39 15.95 -4.86
CA ALA A 100 -2.91 17.08 -5.65
C ALA A 100 -1.39 17.25 -5.50
N ASN A 101 -0.86 16.85 -4.33
CA ASN A 101 0.54 16.87 -4.00
C ASN A 101 1.02 15.43 -3.77
N PRO A 102 1.69 14.78 -4.75
CA PRO A 102 2.27 13.46 -4.56
C PRO A 102 3.17 13.43 -3.32
N VAL A 103 3.07 12.34 -2.55
CA VAL A 103 3.73 12.22 -1.26
C VAL A 103 4.45 10.89 -1.14
N THR A 104 5.58 10.88 -0.42
CA THR A 104 6.23 9.65 0.01
C THR A 104 6.15 9.54 1.52
N ILE A 105 5.49 8.50 2.01
CA ILE A 105 5.41 8.18 3.44
C ILE A 105 6.55 7.24 3.79
N LYS A 106 7.44 7.69 4.67
CA LYS A 106 8.43 6.82 5.30
C LYS A 106 7.79 6.05 6.44
N VAL A 107 7.90 4.74 6.36
CA VAL A 107 7.46 3.81 7.37
C VAL A 107 8.67 3.16 8.00
N THR A 108 8.82 3.28 9.32
CA THR A 108 9.85 2.59 10.09
C THR A 108 9.24 1.35 10.73
N ARG A 109 9.83 0.19 10.41
CA ARG A 109 9.44 -1.10 10.99
C ARG A 109 9.91 -1.18 12.44
N PRO A 110 9.20 -1.91 13.32
CA PRO A 110 9.66 -2.16 14.68
C PRO A 110 11.01 -2.91 14.69
N ASP A 111 11.74 -2.86 15.81
CA ASP A 111 13.17 -3.18 15.90
C ASP A 111 13.60 -4.49 15.17
N ALA A 112 14.71 -4.38 14.44
CA ALA A 112 15.11 -5.31 13.37
C ALA A 112 15.54 -6.69 13.87
N ASN A 113 15.93 -6.81 15.14
CA ASN A 113 16.51 -8.03 15.69
C ASN A 113 15.52 -9.21 15.79
N SER A 114 14.24 -8.99 15.49
CA SER A 114 13.20 -10.04 15.45
C SER A 114 12.32 -10.00 14.20
N LEU A 115 12.71 -9.23 13.17
CA LEU A 115 11.85 -9.08 12.01
C LEU A 115 11.88 -10.36 11.17
N GLN A 116 10.69 -10.94 11.00
CA GLN A 116 10.49 -11.88 9.91
C GLN A 116 10.82 -11.18 8.58
N PRO A 117 11.34 -11.93 7.59
CA PRO A 117 11.58 -11.38 6.28
C PRO A 117 10.31 -10.74 5.72
N LEU A 118 10.42 -9.50 5.26
CA LEU A 118 9.29 -8.75 4.72
C LEU A 118 8.66 -9.50 3.55
N THR A 119 7.35 -9.72 3.64
CA THR A 119 6.58 -10.38 2.59
C THR A 119 5.83 -9.37 1.72
N ASN A 120 5.40 -9.80 0.53
CA ASN A 120 4.51 -8.99 -0.32
C ASN A 120 3.22 -8.59 0.40
N VAL A 121 2.67 -9.46 1.25
CA VAL A 121 1.45 -9.18 2.03
C VAL A 121 1.71 -8.15 3.13
N GLU A 122 2.82 -8.28 3.86
CA GLU A 122 3.23 -7.27 4.85
C GLU A 122 3.48 -5.91 4.17
N LEU A 123 4.11 -5.90 2.99
CA LEU A 123 4.34 -4.68 2.22
C LEU A 123 3.01 -4.01 1.79
N LEU A 124 2.02 -4.77 1.33
CA LEU A 124 0.70 -4.22 1.00
C LEU A 124 -0.03 -3.71 2.25
N ALA A 125 0.12 -4.38 3.39
CA ALA A 125 -0.43 -3.92 4.66
C ALA A 125 0.18 -2.58 5.11
N ILE A 126 1.51 -2.45 4.99
CA ILE A 126 2.24 -1.20 5.25
C ILE A 126 1.73 -0.08 4.34
N TYR A 127 1.61 -0.35 3.05
CA TYR A 127 1.17 0.64 2.07
C TYR A 127 -0.29 1.07 2.28
N SER A 128 -1.17 0.12 2.64
CA SER A 128 -2.56 0.42 3.02
C SER A 128 -2.63 1.34 4.25
N LYS A 129 -1.78 1.09 5.25
CA LYS A 129 -1.66 1.96 6.43
C LYS A 129 -1.08 3.33 6.09
N ALA A 130 -0.19 3.43 5.10
CA ALA A 130 0.29 4.73 4.61
C ALA A 130 -0.85 5.53 3.92
N PHE A 131 -1.72 4.88 3.15
CA PHE A 131 -2.94 5.50 2.62
C PHE A 131 -3.88 6.00 3.74
N GLN A 132 -4.12 5.17 4.76
CA GLN A 132 -4.91 5.57 5.93
C GLN A 132 -4.29 6.78 6.64
N PHE A 133 -2.97 6.76 6.82
CA PHE A 133 -2.23 7.84 7.45
C PHE A 133 -2.43 9.18 6.71
N ILE A 134 -2.31 9.21 5.38
CA ILE A 134 -2.48 10.47 4.63
C ILE A 134 -3.91 11.01 4.73
N TYR A 135 -4.94 10.15 4.68
CA TYR A 135 -6.34 10.58 4.84
C TYR A 135 -6.60 11.09 6.26
N GLU A 136 -6.13 10.38 7.28
CA GLU A 136 -6.29 10.80 8.68
C GLU A 136 -5.59 12.12 8.98
N GLU A 137 -4.36 12.32 8.50
CA GLU A 137 -3.62 13.56 8.71
C GLU A 137 -4.23 14.75 7.96
N GLU A 138 -4.69 14.55 6.71
CA GLU A 138 -5.42 15.58 5.96
C GLU A 138 -6.69 16.02 6.69
N GLU A 139 -7.50 15.05 7.17
CA GLU A 139 -8.75 15.35 7.85
C GLU A 139 -8.54 16.00 9.23
N LYS A 140 -7.45 15.67 9.94
CA LYS A 140 -7.07 16.39 11.16
C LYS A 140 -6.69 17.85 10.88
N GLU A 141 -6.04 18.11 9.75
CA GLU A 141 -5.53 19.43 9.39
C GLU A 141 -6.64 20.37 8.90
N VAL A 142 -7.50 19.89 7.98
CA VAL A 142 -8.49 20.74 7.29
C VAL A 142 -9.93 20.21 7.35
N GLY A 143 -10.17 19.06 7.99
CA GLY A 143 -11.48 18.41 8.03
C GLY A 143 -11.82 17.66 6.75
N ASN A 144 -12.98 16.98 6.77
CA ASN A 144 -13.53 16.31 5.61
C ASN A 144 -14.32 17.34 4.75
N PRO A 145 -13.96 17.56 3.46
CA PRO A 145 -14.63 18.50 2.57
C PRO A 145 -16.03 18.02 2.11
N GLY A 146 -16.44 16.80 2.44
CA GLY A 146 -17.68 16.18 1.99
C GLY A 146 -17.64 15.78 0.51
N HIS A 147 -18.81 15.57 -0.08
CA HIS A 147 -18.97 15.24 -1.50
C HIS A 147 -19.29 16.47 -2.35
N ILE A 148 -18.88 16.42 -3.61
CA ILE A 148 -19.27 17.42 -4.61
C ILE A 148 -20.78 17.33 -4.82
N GLN A 149 -21.48 18.48 -4.81
CA GLN A 149 -22.94 18.51 -4.92
C GLN A 149 -23.42 17.79 -6.19
N GLY A 150 -24.23 16.75 -6.00
CA GLY A 150 -24.80 15.95 -7.09
C GLY A 150 -23.88 14.84 -7.62
N MET A 151 -22.71 14.63 -7.01
CA MET A 151 -21.80 13.54 -7.36
C MET A 151 -21.50 12.68 -6.12
N LEU A 152 -21.11 11.42 -6.34
CA LEU A 152 -20.60 10.55 -5.27
C LEU A 152 -19.14 10.86 -4.92
N ASN A 153 -18.46 11.67 -5.74
CA ASN A 153 -17.06 11.99 -5.57
C ASN A 153 -16.81 12.93 -4.38
N ARG A 154 -15.72 12.64 -3.66
CA ARG A 154 -15.15 13.48 -2.60
C ARG A 154 -14.72 14.84 -3.16
N GLY A 155 -15.07 15.91 -2.46
CA GLY A 155 -14.57 17.26 -2.70
C GLY A 155 -13.08 17.37 -2.43
N VAL A 156 -12.41 18.36 -3.02
CA VAL A 156 -10.97 18.58 -2.80
C VAL A 156 -10.76 19.10 -1.38
N SER A 157 -9.86 18.49 -0.61
CA SER A 157 -9.34 19.06 0.62
C SER A 157 -8.17 20.02 0.33
N HIS A 158 -7.99 21.03 1.19
CA HIS A 158 -6.95 22.06 1.00
C HIS A 158 -5.82 21.96 2.04
N GLY A 159 -5.58 20.75 2.56
CA GLY A 159 -4.47 20.46 3.45
C GLY A 159 -3.22 20.03 2.68
N ARG A 160 -2.28 19.43 3.42
CA ARG A 160 -0.95 19.05 2.95
C ARG A 160 -0.95 18.20 1.68
N TYR A 161 -1.82 17.20 1.59
CA TYR A 161 -1.82 16.23 0.48
C TYR A 161 -2.82 16.61 -0.62
N GLY A 162 -3.81 17.44 -0.29
CA GLY A 162 -4.81 17.90 -1.25
C GLY A 162 -5.61 16.75 -1.86
N ILE A 163 -6.20 15.91 -1.00
CA ILE A 163 -6.93 14.70 -1.39
C ILE A 163 -8.21 15.08 -2.14
N TRP A 164 -8.52 14.37 -3.21
CA TRP A 164 -9.69 14.67 -4.05
C TRP A 164 -10.29 13.44 -4.72
N GLY A 165 -11.51 13.56 -5.22
CA GLY A 165 -12.12 12.57 -6.11
C GLY A 165 -12.80 11.42 -5.37
N HIS A 166 -12.10 10.71 -4.49
CA HIS A 166 -12.64 9.51 -3.82
C HIS A 166 -12.44 9.52 -2.32
N ASP A 167 -13.44 9.04 -1.60
CA ASP A 167 -13.24 8.69 -0.20
C ASP A 167 -12.35 7.45 -0.13
N LEU A 168 -11.62 7.30 0.97
CA LEU A 168 -10.76 6.13 1.18
C LEU A 168 -11.54 4.83 0.99
N SER A 169 -12.83 4.82 1.39
CA SER A 169 -13.73 3.66 1.28
C SER A 169 -13.97 3.16 -0.13
N ASP A 170 -13.79 4.01 -1.13
CA ASP A 170 -14.07 3.70 -2.52
C ASP A 170 -12.85 3.07 -3.21
N LEU A 171 -11.66 3.23 -2.63
CA LEU A 171 -10.42 2.79 -3.24
C LEU A 171 -10.23 1.27 -3.12
N VAL A 172 -9.81 0.64 -4.22
CA VAL A 172 -9.42 -0.77 -4.31
C VAL A 172 -8.09 -0.90 -5.05
N TYR A 173 -7.26 -1.88 -4.67
CA TYR A 173 -6.02 -2.14 -5.42
C TYR A 173 -6.34 -2.80 -6.76
N ASN A 174 -5.69 -2.34 -7.82
CA ASN A 174 -5.89 -2.84 -9.18
C ASN A 174 -4.81 -3.83 -9.64
N GLY A 175 -3.93 -4.25 -8.72
CA GLY A 175 -2.85 -5.22 -8.96
C GLY A 175 -1.59 -4.61 -9.58
N PHE A 176 -1.64 -3.38 -10.07
CA PHE A 176 -0.42 -2.70 -10.53
C PHE A 176 0.42 -2.25 -9.33
N SER A 177 1.69 -2.62 -9.35
CA SER A 177 2.65 -2.19 -8.35
C SER A 177 4.06 -2.11 -8.91
N ASP A 178 4.82 -1.15 -8.40
CA ASP A 178 6.25 -0.99 -8.64
C ASP A 178 6.97 -1.08 -7.29
N VAL A 179 7.89 -2.04 -7.15
CA VAL A 179 8.64 -2.26 -5.92
C VAL A 179 10.14 -2.28 -6.22
N LEU A 180 10.84 -1.31 -5.66
CA LEU A 180 12.29 -1.15 -5.76
C LEU A 180 12.93 -1.58 -4.43
N ILE A 181 13.76 -2.61 -4.50
CA ILE A 181 14.47 -3.14 -3.33
C ILE A 181 15.88 -2.55 -3.31
N TYR A 182 16.23 -1.91 -2.20
CA TYR A 182 17.57 -1.43 -1.91
C TYR A 182 18.18 -2.27 -0.78
N LYS A 183 19.42 -1.97 -0.41
CA LYS A 183 20.16 -2.74 0.60
C LYS A 183 19.47 -2.74 1.97
N ASP A 184 18.98 -1.58 2.40
CA ASP A 184 18.50 -1.37 3.77
C ASP A 184 17.06 -0.81 3.83
N PHE A 185 16.42 -0.61 2.67
CA PHE A 185 15.05 -0.11 2.57
C PHE A 185 14.37 -0.58 1.28
N ILE A 186 13.04 -0.41 1.24
CA ILE A 186 12.22 -0.61 0.04
C ILE A 186 11.52 0.69 -0.32
N PHE A 187 11.39 0.96 -1.61
CA PHE A 187 10.50 1.98 -2.15
C PHE A 187 9.39 1.28 -2.93
N CYS A 188 8.12 1.63 -2.69
CA CYS A 188 6.99 0.98 -3.34
C CYS A 188 5.88 1.96 -3.71
N GLU A 189 5.17 1.61 -4.78
CA GLU A 189 3.92 2.19 -5.24
C GLU A 189 2.96 1.03 -5.52
N PHE A 190 1.74 1.13 -4.99
CA PHE A 190 0.62 0.28 -5.39
C PHE A 190 -0.49 1.17 -5.90
N ARG A 191 -1.00 0.84 -7.09
CA ARG A 191 -2.04 1.64 -7.73
C ARG A 191 -3.41 1.19 -7.26
N VAL A 192 -4.31 2.16 -7.26
CA VAL A 192 -5.68 2.02 -6.82
C VAL A 192 -6.62 2.55 -7.89
N ASP A 193 -7.80 1.98 -7.96
CA ASP A 193 -8.95 2.46 -8.72
C ASP A 193 -10.15 2.62 -7.76
N SER A 194 -11.28 3.11 -8.29
CA SER A 194 -12.56 3.28 -7.58
C SER A 194 -13.71 2.54 -8.27
#